data_AF-A0A5R9MLF8-F1
#
_entry.id   AF-A0A5R9MLF8-F1
#
_cell.length_a   1.000
_cell.length_b   1.000
_cell.length_c   1.000
_cell.angle_alpha   90.00
_cell.angle_beta   90.00
_cell.angle_gamma   90.00
#
_symmetry.space_group_name_H-M   'P 1'
#
loop_
_entity.id
_entity.type
_entity.pdbx_description
1 polymer ?
#
loop_
_entity_poly.entity_id
_entity_poly.type
_entity_poly.pdbx_seq_one_letter_code
_entity_poly.pdbx_strand_id
1 'polypeptide(L)'
;ADAIVAAEPEPVEYVRVCDAYGTGYFYIPGTETCLKIEGYIRFQVDVGDQPLNLSADNDSDWDARTRGQVQFTAKSDTEYGPLTGVIVMQFNADNASEQEAILDSAYLDVAGFRAGLFYSWWDDGLSGETDDIGSIVTLHNSIRYQYESGDFYAGLSVDELEDGFYKSGEGPNNVGVAFGVGGTAGAFSYQVTGGWDFDNEDGAIRAMGTVE
;
A
#
# COMPACT_ATOMS: atom_id res chain seq x y z
N ALA A 1 15.29 18.71 61.25
CA ALA A 1 14.95 18.99 59.85
C ALA A 1 14.98 17.66 59.13
N ASP A 2 13.82 17.17 58.73
CA ASP A 2 13.68 15.88 58.04
C ASP A 2 14.08 16.09 56.57
N ALA A 3 15.07 15.34 56.10
CA ALA A 3 15.52 15.44 54.72
C ALA A 3 14.51 14.71 53.84
N ILE A 4 13.69 15.48 53.13
CA ILE A 4 12.87 14.96 52.04
C ILE A 4 13.84 14.60 50.93
N VAL A 5 14.23 13.32 50.87
CA VAL A 5 14.96 12.76 49.73
C VAL A 5 13.98 12.73 48.58
N ALA A 6 14.12 13.69 47.67
CA ALA A 6 13.46 13.62 46.38
C ALA A 6 14.00 12.38 45.66
N ALA A 7 13.12 11.43 45.36
CA ALA A 7 13.47 10.31 44.50
C ALA A 7 13.98 10.88 43.17
N GLU A 8 15.20 10.50 42.80
CA GLU A 8 15.74 10.80 41.48
C GLU A 8 14.78 10.19 40.46
N PRO A 9 14.28 10.95 39.46
CA PRO A 9 13.32 10.43 38.51
C PRO A 9 13.96 9.24 37.81
N GLU A 10 13.32 8.07 37.90
CA GLU A 10 13.80 6.91 37.16
C GLU A 10 13.86 7.28 35.67
N PRO A 11 14.91 6.88 34.94
CA PRO A 11 15.00 7.12 33.52
C PRO A 11 13.77 6.49 32.87
N VAL A 12 12.85 7.35 32.44
CA VAL A 12 11.61 6.90 31.83
C VAL A 12 11.99 6.32 30.48
N GLU A 13 11.99 4.99 30.36
CA GLU A 13 12.14 4.31 29.09
C GLU A 13 10.87 4.51 28.29
N TYR A 14 10.82 5.63 27.55
CA TYR A 14 9.65 5.99 26.76
C TYR A 14 9.41 5.02 25.60
N VAL A 15 10.45 4.37 25.09
CA VAL A 15 10.36 3.47 23.94
C VAL A 15 11.01 2.14 24.30
N ARG A 16 10.17 1.11 24.37
CA ARG A 16 10.58 -0.27 24.66
C ARG A 16 10.51 -1.08 23.37
N VAL A 17 11.43 -2.00 23.17
CA VAL A 17 11.38 -2.94 22.04
C VAL A 17 10.12 -3.80 22.16
N CYS A 18 9.41 -3.99 21.06
CA CYS A 18 8.31 -4.95 20.96
C CYS A 18 8.76 -6.17 20.17
N ASP A 19 9.06 -7.26 20.88
CA ASP A 19 9.51 -8.50 20.26
C ASP A 19 8.37 -9.34 19.66
N ALA A 20 7.10 -9.00 19.95
CA ALA A 20 5.92 -9.77 19.53
C ALA A 20 5.74 -9.84 18.01
N TYR A 21 6.15 -8.80 17.28
CA TYR A 21 5.93 -8.69 15.82
C TYR A 21 7.22 -8.61 15.00
N GLY A 22 8.36 -8.91 15.63
CA GLY A 22 9.66 -8.96 15.00
C GLY A 22 10.45 -7.66 15.08
N THR A 23 11.56 -7.63 14.34
CA THR A 23 12.55 -6.54 14.41
C THR A 23 11.99 -5.20 13.93
N GLY A 24 12.39 -4.12 14.60
CA GLY A 24 12.01 -2.75 14.23
C GLY A 24 10.69 -2.26 14.85
N TYR A 25 9.99 -3.11 15.60
CA TYR A 25 8.83 -2.70 16.39
C TYR A 25 9.22 -2.20 17.78
N PHE A 26 8.52 -1.16 18.23
CA PHE A 26 8.60 -0.63 19.59
C PHE A 26 7.21 -0.34 20.14
N TYR A 27 7.03 -0.43 21.45
CA TYR A 27 5.75 -0.10 22.08
C TYR A 27 5.48 1.40 22.02
N ILE A 28 4.25 1.77 21.63
CA ILE A 28 3.75 3.13 21.80
C ILE A 28 3.60 3.39 23.30
N PRO A 29 4.19 4.47 23.85
CA PRO A 29 4.16 4.75 25.28
C PRO A 29 2.72 4.74 25.84
N GLY A 30 2.52 4.04 26.96
CA GLY A 30 1.21 3.93 27.61
C GLY A 30 0.24 2.93 26.98
N THR A 31 0.68 2.11 26.02
CA THR A 31 -0.14 1.09 25.36
C THR A 31 0.62 -0.24 25.22
N GLU A 32 -0.10 -1.29 24.80
CA GLU A 32 0.46 -2.57 24.35
C GLU A 32 0.59 -2.63 22.81
N THR A 33 0.34 -1.52 22.12
CA THR A 33 0.44 -1.43 20.66
C THR A 33 1.89 -1.28 20.24
N CYS A 34 2.30 -2.11 19.30
CA CYS A 34 3.63 -2.05 18.71
C CYS A 34 3.61 -1.23 17.42
N LEU A 35 4.57 -0.32 17.27
CA LEU A 35 4.73 0.56 16.11
C LEU A 35 6.07 0.27 15.43
N LYS A 36 6.05 0.20 14.10
CA LYS A 36 7.24 0.20 13.26
C LYS A 36 7.18 1.42 12.34
N ILE A 37 8.32 2.07 12.18
CA ILE A 37 8.52 3.17 11.25
C ILE A 37 9.56 2.71 10.23
N GLU A 38 9.21 2.78 8.95
CA GLU A 38 10.10 2.42 7.85
C GLU A 38 9.89 3.35 6.65
N GLY A 39 10.70 3.18 5.61
CA GLY A 39 10.66 4.08 4.46
C GLY A 39 11.96 4.09 3.68
N TYR A 40 12.02 4.97 2.68
CA TYR A 40 13.22 5.20 1.89
C TYR A 40 13.24 6.62 1.33
N ILE A 41 14.43 7.04 0.87
CA ILE A 41 14.61 8.22 0.05
C ILE A 41 15.14 7.75 -1.30
N ARG A 42 14.48 8.15 -2.38
CA ARG A 42 14.93 7.93 -3.75
C ARG A 42 15.28 9.27 -4.39
N PHE A 43 16.48 9.36 -4.92
CA PHE A 43 16.87 10.40 -5.86
C PHE A 43 16.97 9.76 -7.24
N GLN A 44 16.30 10.33 -8.22
CA GLN A 44 16.28 9.84 -9.59
C GLN A 44 16.69 10.97 -10.52
N VAL A 45 17.51 10.64 -11.51
CA VAL A 45 17.88 11.52 -12.61
C VAL A 45 17.56 10.78 -13.90
N ASP A 46 16.70 11.37 -14.71
CA ASP A 46 16.34 10.87 -16.02
C ASP A 46 17.04 11.73 -17.07
N VAL A 47 17.58 11.10 -18.11
CA VAL A 47 18.37 11.75 -19.16
C VAL A 47 17.84 11.28 -20.51
N GLY A 48 17.54 12.22 -21.40
CA GLY A 48 16.92 11.95 -22.70
C GLY A 48 16.25 13.20 -23.24
N ASP A 49 15.73 13.13 -24.46
CA ASP A 49 14.88 14.19 -25.01
C ASP A 49 13.57 14.22 -24.23
N GLN A 50 13.31 15.32 -23.51
CA GLN A 50 12.10 15.54 -22.70
C GLN A 50 11.81 14.41 -21.67
N PRO A 51 12.74 14.10 -20.76
CA PRO A 51 12.82 12.78 -20.13
C PRO A 51 11.77 12.51 -19.04
N LEU A 52 11.06 13.54 -18.55
CA LEU A 52 10.00 13.40 -17.53
C LEU A 52 8.76 14.26 -17.77
N ASN A 53 8.81 15.18 -18.73
CA ASN A 53 7.72 16.07 -19.05
C ASN A 53 7.60 16.10 -20.57
N LEU A 54 6.67 15.32 -21.13
CA LEU A 54 6.36 15.27 -22.56
C LEU A 54 5.77 16.59 -23.11
N SER A 55 5.88 17.67 -22.34
CA SER A 55 5.49 19.01 -22.74
C SER A 55 6.51 19.56 -23.72
N ALA A 56 6.05 19.96 -24.91
CA ALA A 56 6.87 20.54 -25.98
C ALA A 56 7.68 21.80 -25.56
N ASP A 57 7.36 22.40 -24.41
CA ASP A 57 8.03 23.57 -23.86
C ASP A 57 9.25 23.23 -22.97
N ASN A 58 9.47 21.95 -22.65
CA ASN A 58 10.66 21.51 -21.90
C ASN A 58 11.76 21.03 -22.88
N ASP A 59 12.78 21.88 -23.08
CA ASP A 59 14.00 21.61 -23.88
C ASP A 59 15.16 21.06 -23.01
N SER A 60 14.86 20.55 -21.81
CA SER A 60 15.88 19.99 -20.93
C SER A 60 16.20 18.54 -21.30
N ASP A 61 17.47 18.26 -21.55
CA ASP A 61 17.99 16.90 -21.81
C ASP A 61 18.07 16.02 -20.55
N TRP A 62 17.77 16.59 -19.38
CA TRP A 62 17.79 15.87 -18.10
C TRP A 62 16.81 16.48 -17.11
N ASP A 63 16.35 15.65 -16.18
CA ASP A 63 15.49 16.07 -15.09
C ASP A 63 15.75 15.23 -13.84
N ALA A 64 15.57 15.81 -12.65
CA ALA A 64 15.90 15.18 -11.39
C ALA A 64 14.79 15.37 -10.35
N ARG A 65 14.38 14.26 -9.75
CA ARG A 65 13.29 14.22 -8.76
C ARG A 65 13.68 13.46 -7.52
N THR A 66 13.15 13.90 -6.38
CA THR A 66 13.32 13.25 -5.09
C THR A 66 11.99 12.74 -4.57
N ARG A 67 11.97 11.50 -4.05
CA ARG A 67 10.85 10.94 -3.29
C ARG A 67 11.31 10.57 -1.89
N GLY A 68 10.61 11.05 -0.88
CA GLY A 68 10.66 10.50 0.47
C GLY A 68 9.39 9.68 0.74
N GLN A 69 9.52 8.42 1.09
CA GLN A 69 8.40 7.59 1.53
C GLN A 69 8.58 7.24 3.00
N VAL A 70 7.53 7.41 3.80
CA VAL A 70 7.48 6.97 5.20
C VAL A 70 6.24 6.11 5.41
N GLN A 71 6.44 4.98 6.06
CA GLN A 71 5.40 4.03 6.44
C GLN A 71 5.37 3.88 7.96
N PHE A 72 4.16 3.93 8.52
CA PHE A 72 3.89 3.57 9.90
C PHE A 72 3.03 2.31 9.92
N THR A 73 3.48 1.31 10.65
CA THR A 73 2.75 0.06 10.86
C THR A 73 2.52 -0.14 12.34
N ALA A 74 1.25 -0.11 12.78
CA ALA A 74 0.85 -0.35 14.16
C ALA A 74 0.21 -1.73 14.29
N LYS A 75 0.52 -2.48 15.35
CA LYS A 75 -0.05 -3.81 15.63
C LYS A 75 -0.49 -3.94 17.08
N SER A 76 -1.68 -4.47 17.28
CA SER A 76 -2.25 -4.77 18.59
C SER A 76 -2.84 -6.18 18.58
N ASP A 77 -2.61 -6.95 19.64
CA ASP A 77 -3.22 -8.27 19.78
C ASP A 77 -4.71 -8.14 20.10
N THR A 78 -5.52 -8.96 19.43
CA THR A 78 -6.96 -9.08 19.68
C THR A 78 -7.36 -10.55 19.77
N GLU A 79 -8.59 -10.84 20.18
CA GLU A 79 -9.12 -12.21 20.23
C GLU A 79 -9.21 -12.89 18.84
N TYR A 80 -9.16 -12.11 17.75
CA TYR A 80 -9.23 -12.58 16.36
C TYR A 80 -7.85 -12.64 15.69
N GLY A 81 -6.77 -12.43 16.44
CA GLY A 81 -5.40 -12.27 15.92
C GLY A 81 -4.94 -10.81 15.91
N PRO A 82 -3.79 -10.50 15.30
CA PRO A 82 -3.24 -9.16 15.32
C PRO A 82 -4.06 -8.19 14.45
N LEU A 83 -4.57 -7.12 15.06
CA LEU A 83 -5.07 -5.95 14.35
C LEU A 83 -3.87 -5.14 13.86
N THR A 84 -3.70 -5.02 12.55
CA THR A 84 -2.62 -4.25 11.93
C THR A 84 -3.19 -3.00 11.29
N GLY A 85 -2.64 -1.83 11.59
CA GLY A 85 -2.90 -0.60 10.85
C GLY A 85 -1.67 -0.18 10.07
N VAL A 86 -1.86 0.23 8.83
CA VAL A 86 -0.79 0.71 7.94
C VAL A 86 -1.18 2.07 7.39
N ILE A 87 -0.22 2.99 7.35
CA ILE A 87 -0.29 4.22 6.56
C ILE A 87 1.04 4.42 5.83
N VAL A 88 0.97 4.71 4.53
CA VAL A 88 2.12 5.00 3.67
C VAL A 88 1.94 6.39 3.09
N MET A 89 2.90 7.27 3.36
CA MET A 89 2.93 8.64 2.87
C MET A 89 4.13 8.82 1.95
N GLN A 90 3.91 9.47 0.81
CA GLN A 90 4.96 9.83 -0.14
C GLN A 90 5.03 11.35 -0.28
N PHE A 91 6.25 11.87 -0.30
CA PHE A 91 6.57 13.27 -0.55
C PHE A 91 7.43 13.32 -1.80
N ASN A 92 6.88 13.80 -2.89
CA ASN A 92 7.55 13.94 -4.18
C ASN A 92 7.96 15.40 -4.35
N ALA A 93 9.19 15.64 -4.76
CA ALA A 93 9.69 16.97 -5.07
C ALA A 93 10.44 16.91 -6.41
N ASP A 94 9.96 17.69 -7.36
CA ASP A 94 10.64 17.92 -8.62
C ASP A 94 11.55 19.15 -8.50
N ASN A 95 11.01 20.23 -7.92
CA ASN A 95 11.74 21.47 -7.70
C ASN A 95 11.21 22.20 -6.46
N ALA A 96 11.74 23.41 -6.19
CA ALA A 96 11.39 24.17 -5.00
C ALA A 96 9.90 24.56 -4.91
N SER A 97 9.21 24.66 -6.05
CA SER A 97 7.79 25.03 -6.15
C SER A 97 6.85 23.86 -6.44
N GLU A 98 7.38 22.71 -6.83
CA GLU A 98 6.61 21.52 -7.20
C GLU A 98 6.90 20.38 -6.23
N GLN A 99 6.09 20.34 -5.17
CA GLN A 99 6.18 19.39 -4.08
C GLN A 99 4.78 18.84 -3.81
N GLU A 100 4.64 17.52 -3.78
CA GLU A 100 3.36 16.83 -3.62
C GLU A 100 3.44 15.84 -2.45
N ALA A 101 2.43 15.86 -1.57
CA ALA A 101 2.24 14.86 -0.54
C ALA A 101 1.07 13.94 -0.92
N ILE A 102 1.34 12.64 -1.02
CA ILE A 102 0.39 11.61 -1.45
C ILE A 102 0.17 10.61 -0.31
N LEU A 103 -1.09 10.25 -0.09
CA LEU A 103 -1.46 9.08 0.71
C LEU A 103 -1.49 7.85 -0.20
N ASP A 104 -0.42 7.06 -0.18
CA ASP A 104 -0.23 5.93 -1.09
C ASP A 104 -1.03 4.69 -0.66
N SER A 105 -1.21 4.51 0.65
CA SER A 105 -2.08 3.48 1.22
C SER A 105 -2.44 3.82 2.67
N ALA A 106 -3.64 3.46 3.10
CA ALA A 106 -4.06 3.54 4.49
C ALA A 106 -5.15 2.52 4.79
N TYR A 107 -4.85 1.48 5.57
CA TYR A 107 -5.79 0.38 5.81
C TYR A 107 -5.58 -0.31 7.16
N LEU A 108 -6.58 -1.09 7.55
CA LEU A 108 -6.57 -1.99 8.70
C LEU A 108 -6.70 -3.43 8.23
N ASP A 109 -5.93 -4.34 8.84
CA ASP A 109 -6.03 -5.79 8.66
C ASP A 109 -6.37 -6.49 9.97
N VAL A 110 -7.34 -7.40 9.93
CA VAL A 110 -7.64 -8.32 11.04
C VAL A 110 -8.35 -9.57 10.53
N ALA A 111 -7.89 -10.76 10.95
CA ALA A 111 -8.56 -12.04 10.65
C ALA A 111 -8.87 -12.28 9.16
N GLY A 112 -7.98 -11.85 8.25
CA GLY A 112 -8.15 -11.95 6.80
C GLY A 112 -8.98 -10.84 6.17
N PHE A 113 -9.59 -9.95 6.96
CA PHE A 113 -10.22 -8.74 6.46
C PHE A 113 -9.20 -7.61 6.32
N ARG A 114 -9.29 -6.87 5.21
CA ARG A 114 -8.63 -5.59 4.98
C ARG A 114 -9.68 -4.53 4.68
N ALA A 115 -9.58 -3.35 5.27
CA ALA A 115 -10.44 -2.21 4.93
C ALA A 115 -9.66 -0.89 4.92
N GLY A 116 -9.89 -0.06 3.90
CA GLY A 116 -9.24 1.25 3.73
C GLY A 116 -8.84 1.51 2.28
N LEU A 117 -7.89 2.42 2.09
CA LEU A 117 -7.31 2.76 0.79
C LEU A 117 -6.14 1.82 0.49
N PHE A 118 -6.28 0.94 -0.51
CA PHE A 118 -5.23 0.01 -0.93
C PHE A 118 -5.42 -0.48 -2.37
N TYR A 119 -4.35 -1.04 -2.93
CA TYR A 119 -4.32 -1.57 -4.28
C TYR A 119 -5.17 -2.83 -4.46
N SER A 120 -5.98 -2.85 -5.53
CA SER A 120 -6.91 -3.93 -5.88
C SER A 120 -6.17 -5.17 -6.41
N TRP A 121 -6.91 -6.23 -6.71
CA TRP A 121 -6.36 -7.45 -7.31
C TRP A 121 -5.78 -7.24 -8.73
N TRP A 122 -6.06 -6.08 -9.32
CA TRP A 122 -5.66 -5.71 -10.68
C TRP A 122 -4.35 -4.92 -10.72
N ASP A 123 -3.75 -4.65 -9.57
CA ASP A 123 -2.45 -3.94 -9.44
C ASP A 123 -1.23 -4.82 -9.73
N ASP A 124 -1.45 -6.09 -10.04
CA ASP A 124 -0.36 -7.04 -10.32
C ASP A 124 -0.04 -7.10 -11.82
N GLY A 125 1.22 -7.41 -12.15
CA GLY A 125 1.73 -7.44 -13.52
C GLY A 125 2.93 -8.38 -13.70
N LEU A 126 3.33 -8.61 -14.95
CA LEU A 126 4.49 -9.47 -15.26
C LEU A 126 5.79 -8.67 -15.16
N SER A 127 6.73 -9.16 -14.35
CA SER A 127 8.05 -8.53 -14.23
C SER A 127 8.83 -8.60 -15.55
N GLY A 128 9.28 -7.45 -16.04
CA GLY A 128 10.16 -7.35 -17.21
C GLY A 128 9.44 -7.18 -18.56
N GLU A 129 8.11 -7.12 -18.57
CA GLU A 129 7.33 -6.77 -19.76
C GLU A 129 7.23 -5.25 -19.91
N THR A 130 7.17 -4.76 -21.16
CA THR A 130 6.96 -3.33 -21.46
C THR A 130 5.49 -2.96 -21.60
N ASP A 131 4.61 -3.96 -21.65
CA ASP A 131 3.18 -3.78 -21.86
C ASP A 131 2.47 -3.68 -20.50
N ASP A 132 1.59 -2.68 -20.35
CA ASP A 132 0.77 -2.54 -19.15
C ASP A 132 -0.46 -3.46 -19.25
N ILE A 133 -0.44 -4.51 -18.44
CA ILE A 133 -1.53 -5.50 -18.33
C ILE A 133 -2.35 -5.32 -17.04
N GLY A 134 -2.03 -4.28 -16.25
CA GLY A 134 -2.78 -3.86 -15.08
C GLY A 134 -3.99 -2.99 -15.45
N SER A 135 -4.81 -2.68 -14.45
CA SER A 135 -5.77 -1.57 -14.60
C SER A 135 -5.01 -0.24 -14.43
N ILE A 136 -5.42 0.79 -15.16
CA ILE A 136 -4.82 2.13 -15.08
C ILE A 136 -5.01 2.75 -13.69
N VAL A 137 -6.14 2.42 -13.04
CA VAL A 137 -6.45 2.81 -11.67
C VAL A 137 -6.76 1.55 -10.88
N THR A 138 -6.01 1.34 -9.80
CA THR A 138 -6.06 0.14 -8.96
C THR A 138 -6.11 0.47 -7.48
N LEU A 139 -5.84 1.72 -7.09
CA LEU A 139 -5.89 2.18 -5.72
C LEU A 139 -7.30 2.69 -5.39
N HIS A 140 -8.00 2.00 -4.49
CA HIS A 140 -9.40 2.30 -4.16
C HIS A 140 -9.66 2.24 -2.66
N ASN A 141 -10.74 2.90 -2.23
CA ASN A 141 -11.33 2.59 -0.93
C ASN A 141 -12.08 1.27 -1.01
N SER A 142 -11.59 0.27 -0.28
CA SER A 142 -12.02 -1.09 -0.48
C SER A 142 -12.21 -1.84 0.83
N ILE A 143 -12.98 -2.93 0.76
CA ILE A 143 -13.03 -3.97 1.78
C ILE A 143 -12.70 -5.29 1.09
N ARG A 144 -11.69 -6.00 1.60
CA ARG A 144 -11.27 -7.32 1.10
C ARG A 144 -11.35 -8.34 2.20
N TYR A 145 -11.79 -9.55 1.86
CA TYR A 145 -11.52 -10.75 2.65
C TYR A 145 -10.58 -11.66 1.87
N GLN A 146 -9.52 -12.13 2.51
CA GLN A 146 -8.53 -13.03 1.93
C GLN A 146 -8.27 -14.19 2.89
N TYR A 147 -8.37 -15.39 2.33
CA TYR A 147 -7.98 -16.63 2.97
C TYR A 147 -6.66 -17.10 2.39
N GLU A 148 -5.77 -17.55 3.26
CA GLU A 148 -4.46 -18.09 2.90
C GLU A 148 -4.25 -19.44 3.57
N SER A 149 -3.69 -20.40 2.83
CA SER A 149 -3.34 -21.72 3.33
C SER A 149 -2.12 -22.27 2.61
N GLY A 150 -0.97 -22.25 3.29
CA GLY A 150 0.30 -22.66 2.70
C GLY A 150 0.60 -21.80 1.48
N ASP A 151 0.72 -22.46 0.33
CA ASP A 151 1.06 -21.84 -0.95
C ASP A 151 -0.15 -21.29 -1.71
N PHE A 152 -1.36 -21.41 -1.17
CA PHE A 152 -2.61 -21.01 -1.83
C PHE A 152 -3.27 -19.81 -1.14
N TYR A 153 -3.84 -18.91 -1.93
CA TYR A 153 -4.75 -17.88 -1.46
C TYR A 153 -6.02 -17.78 -2.31
N ALA A 154 -7.10 -17.32 -1.69
CA ALA A 154 -8.31 -16.91 -2.37
C ALA A 154 -8.95 -15.74 -1.61
N GLY A 155 -9.48 -14.78 -2.33
CA GLY A 155 -10.13 -13.63 -1.72
C GLY A 155 -11.11 -12.93 -2.64
N LEU A 156 -11.91 -12.07 -2.02
CA LEU A 156 -12.90 -11.22 -2.67
C LEU A 156 -12.78 -9.80 -2.11
N SER A 157 -13.03 -8.79 -2.95
CA SER A 157 -13.13 -7.40 -2.56
C SER A 157 -14.41 -6.76 -3.08
N VAL A 158 -14.85 -5.75 -2.32
CA VAL A 158 -15.80 -4.74 -2.76
C VAL A 158 -15.02 -3.44 -2.79
N ASP A 159 -15.02 -2.80 -3.94
CA ASP A 159 -14.18 -1.65 -4.24
C ASP A 159 -15.08 -0.46 -4.56
N GLU A 160 -14.83 0.69 -3.93
CA GLU A 160 -15.42 1.95 -4.39
C GLU A 160 -14.65 2.38 -5.63
N LEU A 161 -15.35 2.41 -6.76
CA LEU A 161 -14.77 2.76 -8.04
C LEU A 161 -15.05 4.24 -8.31
N GLU A 162 -13.97 4.97 -8.56
CA GLU A 162 -14.00 6.33 -9.07
C GLU A 162 -14.09 6.33 -10.62
N ASP A 163 -14.46 7.47 -11.21
CA ASP A 163 -14.85 7.63 -12.63
C ASP A 163 -14.01 6.78 -13.61
N GLY A 164 -14.69 5.94 -14.39
CA GLY A 164 -14.05 5.00 -15.30
C GLY A 164 -13.47 5.70 -16.54
N PHE A 165 -12.31 5.24 -17.00
CA PHE A 165 -11.62 5.76 -18.19
C PHE A 165 -12.52 5.83 -19.46
N TYR A 166 -13.51 4.94 -19.57
CA TYR A 166 -14.38 4.83 -20.74
C TYR A 166 -15.64 5.72 -20.71
N LYS A 167 -15.95 6.39 -19.59
CA LYS A 167 -17.16 7.22 -19.49
C LYS A 167 -16.95 8.43 -18.60
N SER A 168 -16.65 9.58 -19.19
CA SER A 168 -16.68 10.85 -18.47
C SER A 168 -18.11 11.21 -18.05
N GLY A 169 -18.34 11.43 -16.75
CA GLY A 169 -19.58 12.05 -16.25
C GLY A 169 -20.43 11.19 -15.32
N GLU A 170 -19.93 10.04 -14.87
CA GLU A 170 -20.56 9.27 -13.81
C GLU A 170 -20.21 9.83 -12.43
N GLY A 171 -21.13 9.67 -11.48
CA GLY A 171 -20.97 10.20 -10.12
C GLY A 171 -19.97 9.37 -9.30
N PRO A 172 -19.22 9.97 -8.36
CA PRO A 172 -18.40 9.22 -7.41
C PRO A 172 -19.26 8.23 -6.60
N ASN A 173 -18.63 7.23 -5.95
CA ASN A 173 -19.25 6.16 -5.17
C ASN A 173 -19.86 5.00 -6.00
N ASN A 174 -19.29 4.67 -7.16
CA ASN A 174 -19.64 3.43 -7.84
C ASN A 174 -19.08 2.22 -7.06
N VAL A 175 -19.67 1.05 -7.25
CA VAL A 175 -19.26 -0.20 -6.61
C VAL A 175 -18.76 -1.17 -7.67
N GLY A 176 -17.62 -1.77 -7.39
CA GLY A 176 -17.12 -2.96 -8.07
C GLY A 176 -17.00 -4.14 -7.12
N VAL A 177 -17.05 -5.34 -7.67
CA VAL A 177 -16.56 -6.54 -6.96
C VAL A 177 -15.41 -7.16 -7.73
N ALA A 178 -14.42 -7.66 -7.00
CA ALA A 178 -13.32 -8.41 -7.59
C ALA A 178 -12.97 -9.64 -6.75
N PHE A 179 -12.31 -10.61 -7.38
CA PHE A 179 -11.76 -11.77 -6.71
C PHE A 179 -10.35 -12.04 -7.22
N GLY A 180 -9.55 -12.66 -6.35
CA GLY A 180 -8.24 -13.19 -6.68
C GLY A 180 -8.09 -14.60 -6.13
N VAL A 181 -7.58 -15.51 -6.95
CA VAL A 181 -7.21 -16.86 -6.54
C VAL A 181 -5.84 -17.16 -7.10
N GLY A 182 -4.90 -17.58 -6.27
CA GLY A 182 -3.55 -17.83 -6.73
C GLY A 182 -2.72 -18.62 -5.75
N GLY A 183 -1.45 -18.80 -6.11
CA GLY A 183 -0.52 -19.54 -5.29
C GLY A 183 0.73 -19.98 -6.02
N THR A 184 1.49 -20.85 -5.36
CA THR A 184 2.67 -21.49 -5.94
C THR A 184 2.49 -23.01 -6.02
N ALA A 185 3.11 -23.61 -7.04
CA ALA A 185 3.14 -25.04 -7.28
C ALA A 185 4.54 -25.43 -7.75
N GLY A 186 5.44 -25.69 -6.81
CA GLY A 186 6.86 -25.88 -7.10
C GLY A 186 7.49 -24.57 -7.59
N ALA A 187 8.10 -24.59 -8.79
CA ALA A 187 8.71 -23.40 -9.39
C ALA A 187 7.71 -22.49 -10.12
N PHE A 188 6.42 -22.85 -10.16
CA PHE A 188 5.39 -22.10 -10.88
C PHE A 188 4.57 -21.25 -9.91
N SER A 189 4.38 -19.98 -10.24
CA SER A 189 3.39 -19.11 -9.59
C SER A 189 2.19 -18.93 -10.52
N TYR A 190 0.98 -18.81 -9.96
CA TYR A 190 -0.22 -18.54 -10.72
C TYR A 190 -1.18 -17.61 -9.99
N GLN A 191 -1.94 -16.86 -10.77
CA GLN A 191 -3.02 -16.00 -10.30
C GLN A 191 -4.14 -15.98 -11.33
N VAL A 192 -5.37 -16.06 -10.86
CA VAL A 192 -6.58 -15.74 -11.61
C VAL A 192 -7.30 -14.63 -10.87
N THR A 193 -7.48 -13.51 -11.55
CA THR A 193 -8.20 -12.34 -11.05
C THR A 193 -9.44 -12.14 -11.91
N GLY A 194 -10.55 -11.76 -11.30
CA GLY A 194 -11.73 -11.33 -12.04
C GLY A 194 -12.45 -10.22 -11.33
N GLY A 195 -13.27 -9.49 -12.06
CA GLY A 195 -13.95 -8.30 -11.55
C GLY A 195 -15.16 -7.94 -12.38
N TRP A 196 -16.10 -7.26 -11.73
CA TRP A 196 -17.31 -6.73 -12.32
C TRP A 196 -17.53 -5.31 -11.81
N ASP A 197 -17.73 -4.38 -12.74
CA ASP A 197 -18.14 -3.02 -12.50
C ASP A 197 -19.66 -2.93 -12.68
N PHE A 198 -20.38 -2.55 -11.61
CA PHE A 198 -21.83 -2.51 -11.65
C PHE A 198 -22.40 -1.34 -12.45
N ASP A 199 -21.68 -0.22 -12.54
CA ASP A 199 -22.12 0.94 -13.29
C ASP A 199 -21.86 0.78 -14.79
N ASN A 200 -20.68 0.26 -15.13
CA ASN A 200 -20.35 0.02 -16.53
C ASN A 200 -21.00 -1.25 -17.10
N GLU A 201 -21.63 -2.06 -16.24
CA GLU A 201 -22.22 -3.37 -16.57
C GLU A 201 -21.24 -4.29 -17.32
N ASP A 202 -19.96 -4.20 -16.95
CA ASP A 202 -18.86 -4.87 -17.64
C ASP A 202 -17.97 -5.62 -16.65
N GLY A 203 -17.27 -6.62 -17.15
CA GLY A 203 -16.41 -7.45 -16.35
C GLY A 203 -15.26 -8.06 -17.12
N ALA A 204 -14.19 -8.36 -16.40
CA ALA A 204 -12.98 -8.92 -16.95
C ALA A 204 -12.49 -10.09 -16.09
N ILE A 205 -11.77 -11.00 -16.73
CA ILE A 205 -11.03 -12.09 -16.08
C ILE A 205 -9.63 -12.11 -16.67
N ARG A 206 -8.63 -12.21 -15.79
CA ARG A 206 -7.21 -12.31 -16.11
C ARG A 206 -6.61 -13.53 -15.44
N ALA A 207 -5.78 -14.26 -16.18
CA ALA A 207 -4.95 -15.32 -15.63
C ALA A 207 -3.49 -15.00 -15.93
N MET A 208 -2.63 -15.14 -14.93
CA MET A 208 -1.20 -14.92 -15.03
C MET A 208 -0.46 -16.08 -14.36
N GLY A 209 0.77 -16.32 -14.81
CA GLY A 209 1.67 -17.24 -14.15
C GLY A 209 3.10 -17.04 -14.61
N THR A 210 4.04 -17.28 -13.70
CA THR A 210 5.47 -17.16 -13.95
C THR A 210 6.19 -18.42 -13.52
N VAL A 211 7.35 -18.66 -14.13
CA VAL A 211 8.29 -19.71 -13.73
C VAL A 211 9.61 -19.01 -13.43
N GLU A 212 10.18 -19.28 -12.26
CA GLU A 212 11.55 -18.87 -11.93
C GLU A 212 12.61 -19.87 -12.47
#